data_AF-A0A960RTX9-F1
#
_entry.id   AF-A0A960RTX9-F1
#
_cell.length_a   1.000
_cell.length_b   1.000
_cell.length_c   1.000
_cell.angle_alpha   90.00
_cell.angle_beta   90.00
_cell.angle_gamma   90.00
#
_symmetry.space_group_name_H-M   'P 1'
#
loop_
_entity.id
_entity.type
_entity.pdbx_description
1 polymer ?
#
loop_
_entity_poly.entity_id
_entity_poly.type
_entity_poly.pdbx_seq_one_letter_code
_entity_poly.pdbx_strand_id
1 'polypeptide(L)'
;MTIALLRDNLHEIGSAEGKNSDLVANFCGTRVYYKGSGWGRLWKWFYRIASIFIGTQLEQDKLDAAITKTCKIFEKEQQLIAAEQKKFNALLADILKNIDVPRSELYDASVKIVRWHDAVDPFIKKCRDYSAIKLKKEVDWRHPDGCEDAVSILNLERITGEQLPYGALTRLAIGANLYSEEKKALAKWTKKLNKADVGSFHQALRGLVNILSDPKADLNRLLYTLAKDHAKCRSILLQEDPAHMQSFLPGDRVDKYTIEKALSKHVYTLVNEPDIILRTGINAAILGIQMHAWKTDAECDRTADWYEVDRDGRYAIQERLHRCIADINWKSDGISNIHKDDRNSAFAIAGRIAWLRKQALSASCLDPKKLMFSKRGMLKSTIVIVGSPASIAELERFAWECANKNLSVFRYLITASGIRQDPSCRFFDALFERALTSDEEIDVDEFGSRTIYGVKPASLIDAGKKMVEKVRRRKKKRSHELIRQAHKKSLAMTFIV
;
A
#
# COMPACT_ATOMS: atom_id res chain seq x y z
N MET A 1 14.78 -16.79 -34.53
CA MET A 1 13.90 -16.65 -35.71
C MET A 1 12.50 -17.21 -35.44
N THR A 2 12.38 -18.37 -34.77
CA THR A 2 11.11 -19.06 -34.49
C THR A 2 10.10 -18.25 -33.65
N ILE A 3 10.53 -17.69 -32.51
CA ILE A 3 9.65 -16.89 -31.63
C ILE A 3 9.11 -15.62 -32.32
N ALA A 4 9.91 -14.97 -33.17
CA ALA A 4 9.46 -13.79 -33.91
C ALA A 4 8.34 -14.13 -34.90
N LEU A 5 8.46 -15.26 -35.62
CA LEU A 5 7.40 -15.75 -36.49
C LEU A 5 6.15 -16.12 -35.69
N LEU A 6 6.31 -16.77 -34.54
CA LEU A 6 5.19 -17.11 -33.65
C LEU A 6 4.44 -15.85 -33.21
N ARG A 7 5.16 -14.86 -32.65
CA ARG A 7 4.58 -13.57 -32.23
C ARG A 7 3.81 -12.91 -33.36
N ASP A 8 4.43 -12.80 -34.54
CA ASP A 8 3.83 -12.12 -35.68
C ASP A 8 2.56 -12.85 -36.14
N ASN A 9 2.58 -14.18 -36.22
CA ASN A 9 1.39 -14.97 -36.58
C ASN A 9 0.27 -14.85 -35.53
N LEU A 10 0.60 -14.96 -34.24
CA LEU A 10 -0.38 -14.85 -33.15
C LEU A 10 -1.01 -13.44 -33.09
N HIS A 11 -0.24 -12.40 -33.39
CA HIS A 11 -0.74 -11.03 -33.47
C HIS A 11 -1.79 -10.85 -34.57
N GLU A 12 -1.51 -11.40 -35.76
CA GLU A 12 -2.42 -11.35 -36.92
C GLU A 12 -3.68 -12.18 -36.66
N ILE A 13 -3.54 -13.38 -36.10
CA ILE A 13 -4.67 -14.23 -35.70
C ILE A 13 -5.54 -13.52 -34.66
N GLY A 14 -4.92 -12.91 -33.64
CA GLY A 14 -5.65 -12.16 -32.63
C GLY A 14 -6.29 -10.87 -33.16
N SER A 15 -5.80 -10.32 -34.27
CA SER A 15 -6.39 -9.13 -34.90
C SER A 15 -7.64 -9.44 -35.74
N ALA A 16 -7.87 -10.71 -36.07
CA ALA A 16 -9.09 -11.15 -36.76
C ALA A 16 -10.29 -11.36 -35.81
N GLU A 17 -10.15 -11.10 -34.51
CA GLU A 17 -11.25 -11.16 -33.51
C GLU A 17 -12.06 -12.48 -33.56
N GLY A 18 -11.40 -13.59 -33.88
CA GLY A 18 -12.03 -14.92 -33.97
C GLY A 18 -12.70 -15.25 -35.32
N LYS A 19 -12.66 -14.36 -36.31
CA LYS A 19 -13.15 -14.63 -37.67
C LYS A 19 -12.03 -15.18 -38.55
N ASN A 20 -11.92 -16.52 -38.64
CA ASN A 20 -10.92 -17.15 -39.52
C ASN A 20 -11.10 -16.78 -40.99
N SER A 21 -12.33 -16.41 -41.41
CA SER A 21 -12.62 -15.89 -42.76
C SER A 21 -11.76 -14.66 -43.11
N ASP A 22 -11.30 -13.94 -42.10
CA ASP A 22 -10.58 -12.68 -42.23
C ASP A 22 -9.05 -12.89 -42.21
N LEU A 23 -8.59 -14.14 -42.21
CA LEU A 23 -7.16 -14.49 -42.26
C LEU A 23 -6.77 -15.02 -43.64
N VAL A 24 -5.51 -14.78 -44.01
CA VAL A 24 -4.85 -15.32 -45.21
C VAL A 24 -3.40 -15.66 -44.88
N ALA A 25 -2.83 -16.67 -45.53
CA ALA A 25 -1.41 -17.00 -45.37
C ALA A 25 -0.60 -16.61 -46.61
N ASN A 26 0.72 -16.40 -46.47
CA ASN A 26 1.58 -16.32 -47.65
C ASN A 26 1.55 -17.63 -48.46
N PHE A 27 1.98 -17.56 -49.72
CA PHE A 27 2.00 -18.72 -50.62
C PHE A 27 2.78 -19.93 -50.05
N CYS A 28 3.82 -19.67 -49.25
CA CYS A 28 4.61 -20.72 -48.60
C CYS A 28 3.90 -21.39 -47.40
N GLY A 29 2.73 -20.91 -46.98
CA GLY A 29 2.01 -21.45 -45.82
C GLY A 29 2.80 -21.33 -44.51
N THR A 30 3.54 -20.23 -44.33
CA THR A 30 4.39 -20.01 -43.14
C THR A 30 3.95 -18.86 -42.27
N ARG A 31 3.43 -17.78 -42.87
CA ARG A 31 3.05 -16.55 -42.18
C ARG A 31 1.58 -16.27 -42.40
N VAL A 32 0.88 -15.92 -41.32
CA VAL A 32 -0.53 -15.54 -41.32
C VAL A 32 -0.64 -14.02 -41.33
N TYR A 33 -1.67 -13.50 -41.98
CA TYR A 33 -1.99 -12.07 -42.07
C TYR A 33 -3.49 -11.84 -41.95
N TYR A 34 -3.87 -10.73 -41.35
CA TYR A 34 -5.23 -10.22 -41.37
C TYR A 34 -5.55 -9.59 -42.73
N LYS A 35 -6.59 -10.07 -43.41
CA LYS A 35 -7.04 -9.62 -44.74
C LYS A 35 -7.38 -8.13 -44.78
N GLY A 36 -7.73 -7.53 -43.65
CA GLY A 36 -8.13 -6.13 -43.56
C GLY A 36 -6.98 -5.12 -43.62
N SER A 37 -5.72 -5.53 -43.47
CA SER A 37 -4.57 -4.61 -43.36
C SER A 37 -3.30 -5.13 -44.06
N GLY A 38 -2.37 -4.19 -44.33
CA GLY A 38 -0.99 -4.47 -44.76
C GLY A 38 -0.83 -5.52 -45.85
N TRP A 39 0.10 -6.45 -45.62
CA TRP A 39 0.40 -7.58 -46.51
C TRP A 39 -0.78 -8.56 -46.68
N GLY A 40 -1.73 -8.60 -45.74
CA GLY A 40 -2.93 -9.44 -45.86
C GLY A 40 -3.82 -9.00 -47.02
N ARG A 41 -3.91 -7.70 -47.32
CA ARG A 41 -4.62 -7.20 -48.51
C ARG A 41 -3.97 -7.69 -49.81
N LEU A 42 -2.64 -7.70 -49.85
CA LEU A 42 -1.88 -8.16 -51.00
C LEU A 42 -2.08 -9.66 -51.23
N TRP A 43 -2.00 -10.48 -50.17
CA TRP A 43 -2.24 -11.91 -50.28
C TRP A 43 -3.69 -12.23 -50.63
N LYS A 44 -4.67 -11.51 -50.08
CA LYS A 44 -6.08 -11.63 -50.48
C LYS A 44 -6.28 -11.39 -51.98
N TRP A 45 -5.64 -10.34 -52.53
CA TRP A 45 -5.70 -10.07 -53.96
C TRP A 45 -5.03 -11.15 -54.79
N PHE A 46 -3.86 -11.62 -54.36
CA PHE A 46 -3.14 -12.72 -54.99
C PHE A 46 -4.00 -13.99 -55.08
N TYR A 47 -4.62 -14.44 -53.99
CA TYR A 47 -5.48 -15.62 -54.02
C TYR A 47 -6.76 -15.41 -54.81
N ARG A 48 -7.31 -14.19 -54.87
CA ARG A 48 -8.43 -13.89 -55.75
C ARG A 48 -8.07 -14.15 -57.22
N ILE A 49 -6.87 -13.78 -57.65
CA ILE A 49 -6.38 -14.08 -59.00
C ILE A 49 -6.10 -15.58 -59.15
N ALA A 50 -5.37 -16.18 -58.20
CA ALA A 50 -5.03 -17.60 -58.25
C ALA A 50 -6.27 -18.50 -58.27
N SER A 51 -7.36 -18.09 -57.61
CA SER A 51 -8.62 -18.83 -57.56
C SER A 51 -9.29 -19.00 -58.91
N ILE A 52 -9.01 -18.12 -59.89
CA ILE A 52 -9.51 -18.23 -61.27
C ILE A 52 -8.86 -19.43 -61.98
N PHE A 53 -7.62 -19.76 -61.64
CA PHE A 53 -6.83 -20.78 -62.33
C PHE A 53 -6.76 -22.11 -61.57
N ILE A 54 -6.75 -22.07 -60.23
CA ILE A 54 -6.44 -23.22 -59.36
C ILE A 54 -7.60 -23.51 -58.37
N GLY A 55 -8.62 -22.65 -58.32
CA GLY A 55 -9.74 -22.75 -57.38
C GLY A 55 -9.45 -22.14 -56.00
N THR A 56 -10.48 -22.02 -55.18
CA THR A 56 -10.41 -21.39 -53.84
C THR A 56 -9.72 -22.27 -52.79
N GLN A 57 -9.53 -23.56 -53.07
CA GLN A 57 -8.94 -24.53 -52.15
C GLN A 57 -7.50 -24.17 -51.75
N LEU A 58 -6.73 -23.59 -52.68
CA LEU A 58 -5.34 -23.22 -52.44
C LEU A 58 -5.19 -22.22 -51.28
N GLU A 59 -6.06 -21.22 -51.19
CA GLU A 59 -6.03 -20.23 -50.11
C GLU A 59 -6.23 -20.90 -48.74
N GLN A 60 -7.25 -21.76 -48.68
CA GLN A 60 -7.62 -22.47 -47.46
C GLN A 60 -6.51 -23.44 -47.04
N ASP A 61 -5.95 -24.21 -47.98
CA ASP A 61 -4.87 -25.17 -47.73
C ASP A 61 -3.61 -24.45 -47.20
N LYS A 62 -3.25 -23.29 -47.76
CA LYS A 62 -2.09 -22.51 -47.28
C LYS A 62 -2.35 -21.88 -45.92
N LEU A 63 -3.57 -21.42 -45.66
CA LEU A 63 -3.96 -20.90 -44.35
C LEU A 63 -3.89 -22.00 -43.29
N ASP A 64 -4.46 -23.17 -43.56
CA ASP A 64 -4.44 -24.31 -42.65
C ASP A 64 -3.01 -24.84 -42.42
N ALA A 65 -2.16 -24.84 -43.46
CA ALA A 65 -0.74 -25.15 -43.30
C ALA A 65 -0.01 -24.16 -42.39
N ALA A 66 -0.27 -22.85 -42.52
CA ALA A 66 0.34 -21.83 -41.69
C ALA A 66 -0.14 -21.89 -40.23
N ILE A 67 -1.44 -22.14 -40.01
CA ILE A 67 -2.02 -22.34 -38.68
C ILE A 67 -1.40 -23.57 -38.03
N THR A 68 -1.40 -24.73 -38.71
CA THR A 68 -0.79 -25.97 -38.23
C THR A 68 0.69 -25.78 -37.86
N LYS A 69 1.44 -25.06 -38.71
CA LYS A 69 2.85 -24.76 -38.44
C LYS A 69 3.01 -23.86 -37.21
N THR A 70 2.11 -22.89 -37.03
CA THR A 70 2.08 -22.01 -35.85
C THR A 70 1.78 -22.79 -34.58
N CYS A 71 0.81 -23.72 -34.62
CA CYS A 71 0.50 -24.63 -33.52
C CYS A 71 1.72 -25.47 -33.12
N LYS A 72 2.37 -26.13 -34.10
CA LYS A 72 3.59 -26.93 -33.86
C LYS A 72 4.74 -26.12 -33.26
N ILE A 73 4.91 -24.87 -33.72
CA ILE A 73 5.90 -23.96 -33.14
C ILE A 73 5.53 -23.60 -31.70
N PHE A 74 4.26 -23.26 -31.45
CA PHE A 74 3.78 -22.92 -30.12
C PHE A 74 4.03 -24.06 -29.13
N GLU A 75 3.58 -25.27 -29.44
CA GLU A 75 3.74 -26.46 -28.57
C GLU A 75 5.22 -26.76 -28.29
N LYS A 76 6.06 -26.72 -29.33
CA LYS A 76 7.50 -26.94 -29.18
C LYS A 76 8.14 -25.89 -28.28
N GLU A 77 7.85 -24.61 -28.50
CA GLU A 77 8.41 -23.53 -27.69
C GLU A 77 7.84 -23.57 -26.26
N GLN A 78 6.56 -23.91 -26.06
CA GLN A 78 5.95 -24.07 -24.75
C GLN A 78 6.66 -25.16 -23.91
N GLN A 79 6.99 -26.30 -24.52
CA GLN A 79 7.77 -27.36 -23.85
C GLN A 79 9.18 -26.91 -23.48
N LEU A 80 9.86 -26.20 -24.38
CA LEU A 80 11.19 -25.64 -24.11
C LEU A 80 11.14 -24.63 -22.97
N ILE A 81 10.14 -23.75 -22.95
CA ILE A 81 9.97 -22.73 -21.92
C ILE A 81 9.54 -23.34 -20.59
N ALA A 82 8.76 -24.43 -20.58
CA ALA A 82 8.50 -25.16 -19.34
C ALA A 82 9.80 -25.70 -18.69
N ALA A 83 10.75 -26.17 -19.51
CA ALA A 83 12.06 -26.61 -19.02
C ALA A 83 12.92 -25.44 -18.50
N GLU A 84 12.95 -24.32 -19.23
CA GLU A 84 13.65 -23.10 -18.81
C GLU A 84 13.02 -22.48 -17.55
N GLN A 85 11.70 -22.55 -17.41
CA GLN A 85 10.95 -22.10 -16.24
C GLN A 85 11.32 -22.94 -15.00
N LYS A 86 11.39 -24.27 -15.16
CA LYS A 86 11.87 -25.16 -14.10
C LYS A 86 13.31 -24.86 -13.72
N LYS A 87 14.17 -24.59 -14.70
CA LYS A 87 15.57 -24.17 -14.48
C LYS A 87 15.63 -22.84 -13.72
N PHE A 88 14.89 -21.83 -14.15
CA PHE A 88 14.81 -20.52 -13.50
C PHE A 88 14.36 -20.65 -12.04
N ASN A 89 13.28 -21.39 -11.78
CA ASN A 89 12.78 -21.60 -10.43
C ASN A 89 13.80 -22.29 -9.53
N ALA A 90 14.53 -23.28 -10.05
CA ALA A 90 15.59 -23.96 -9.30
C ALA A 90 16.75 -23.01 -8.96
N LEU A 91 17.26 -22.27 -9.95
CA LEU A 91 18.33 -21.28 -9.75
C LEU A 91 17.90 -20.18 -8.78
N LEU A 92 16.67 -19.71 -8.88
CA LEU A 92 16.14 -18.70 -7.98
C LEU A 92 15.97 -19.24 -6.56
N ALA A 93 15.49 -20.47 -6.40
CA ALA A 93 15.41 -21.13 -5.10
C ALA A 93 16.79 -21.28 -4.44
N ASP A 94 17.83 -21.57 -5.23
CA ASP A 94 19.21 -21.62 -4.74
C ASP A 94 19.70 -20.24 -4.28
N ILE A 95 19.45 -19.19 -5.07
CA ILE A 95 19.74 -17.80 -4.68
C ILE A 95 19.01 -17.41 -3.38
N LEU A 96 17.73 -17.78 -3.25
CA LEU A 96 16.91 -17.50 -2.07
C LEU A 96 17.45 -18.23 -0.81
N LYS A 97 18.21 -19.31 -0.98
CA LYS A 97 18.95 -20.03 0.06
C LYS A 97 20.39 -19.54 0.28
N ASN A 98 20.77 -18.43 -0.35
CA ASN A 98 22.13 -17.86 -0.36
C ASN A 98 23.19 -18.82 -0.95
N ILE A 99 22.80 -19.68 -1.89
CA ILE A 99 23.73 -20.48 -2.68
C ILE A 99 24.23 -19.61 -3.83
N ASP A 100 25.53 -19.62 -4.09
CA ASP A 100 26.10 -18.87 -5.20
C ASP A 100 25.71 -19.51 -6.53
N VAL A 101 25.12 -18.70 -7.41
CA VAL A 101 24.58 -19.16 -8.70
C VAL A 101 25.18 -18.31 -9.81
N PRO A 102 25.71 -18.92 -10.89
CA PRO A 102 26.21 -18.17 -12.04
C PRO A 102 25.14 -17.25 -12.62
N ARG A 103 25.40 -15.94 -12.59
CA ARG A 103 24.45 -14.92 -13.07
C ARG A 103 24.08 -15.09 -14.54
N SER A 104 24.99 -15.61 -15.35
CA SER A 104 24.74 -15.88 -16.78
C SER A 104 23.63 -16.90 -16.97
N GLU A 105 23.57 -17.95 -16.14
CA GLU A 105 22.56 -19.00 -16.29
C GLU A 105 21.15 -18.52 -15.93
N LEU A 106 21.04 -17.75 -14.84
CA LEU A 106 19.78 -17.12 -14.46
C LEU A 106 19.32 -16.15 -15.55
N TYR A 107 20.24 -15.33 -16.06
CA TYR A 107 19.95 -14.35 -17.11
C TYR A 107 19.47 -15.04 -18.40
N ASP A 108 20.14 -16.10 -18.84
CA ASP A 108 19.78 -16.82 -20.06
C ASP A 108 18.37 -17.44 -19.97
N ALA A 109 18.04 -18.06 -18.84
CA ALA A 109 16.70 -18.58 -18.59
C ALA A 109 15.66 -17.43 -18.58
N SER A 110 15.97 -16.33 -17.89
CA SER A 110 15.10 -15.16 -17.79
C SER A 110 14.77 -14.56 -19.16
N VAL A 111 15.77 -14.41 -20.02
CA VAL A 111 15.60 -13.84 -21.38
C VAL A 111 14.68 -14.72 -22.23
N LYS A 112 14.81 -16.05 -22.14
CA LYS A 112 13.95 -16.98 -22.90
C LYS A 112 12.50 -16.90 -22.42
N ILE A 113 12.28 -16.93 -21.11
CA ILE A 113 10.95 -16.86 -20.48
C ILE A 113 10.25 -15.54 -20.89
N VAL A 114 10.93 -14.40 -20.71
CA VAL A 114 10.36 -13.08 -21.03
C VAL A 114 10.06 -12.95 -22.52
N ARG A 115 10.97 -13.38 -23.41
CA ARG A 115 10.75 -13.30 -24.86
C ARG A 115 9.57 -14.15 -25.32
N TRP A 116 9.40 -15.33 -24.73
CA TRP A 116 8.25 -16.17 -25.04
C TRP A 116 6.96 -15.55 -24.52
N HIS A 117 6.93 -15.12 -23.25
CA HIS A 117 5.78 -14.46 -22.65
C HIS A 117 5.34 -13.24 -23.48
N ASP A 118 6.26 -12.34 -23.84
CA ASP A 118 5.98 -11.17 -24.68
C ASP A 118 5.44 -11.54 -26.07
N ALA A 119 5.80 -12.72 -26.58
CA ALA A 119 5.32 -13.20 -27.87
C ALA A 119 3.90 -13.77 -27.81
N VAL A 120 3.50 -14.39 -26.69
CA VAL A 120 2.24 -15.15 -26.60
C VAL A 120 1.16 -14.48 -25.75
N ASP A 121 1.52 -13.70 -24.72
CA ASP A 121 0.58 -13.15 -23.74
C ASP A 121 -0.52 -12.26 -24.36
N PRO A 122 -0.22 -11.37 -25.34
CA PRO A 122 -1.27 -10.59 -26.00
C PRO A 122 -2.34 -11.46 -26.67
N PHE A 123 -1.93 -12.61 -27.23
CA PHE A 123 -2.86 -13.55 -27.85
C PHE A 123 -3.65 -14.34 -26.81
N ILE A 124 -2.98 -14.81 -25.75
CA ILE A 124 -3.61 -15.52 -24.62
C ILE A 124 -4.70 -14.66 -23.96
N LYS A 125 -4.43 -13.37 -23.75
CA LYS A 125 -5.42 -12.41 -23.24
C LYS A 125 -6.66 -12.32 -24.14
N LYS A 126 -6.46 -12.18 -25.46
CA LYS A 126 -7.56 -12.17 -26.44
C LYS A 126 -8.33 -13.50 -26.49
N CYS A 127 -7.66 -14.63 -26.29
CA CYS A 127 -8.34 -15.93 -26.21
C CYS A 127 -9.29 -16.06 -25.02
N ARG A 128 -9.09 -15.28 -23.93
CA ARG A 128 -10.05 -15.22 -22.82
C ARG A 128 -11.38 -14.58 -23.25
N ASP A 129 -11.32 -13.58 -24.13
CA ASP A 129 -12.49 -12.79 -24.55
C ASP A 129 -13.24 -13.41 -25.74
N TYR A 130 -12.56 -14.14 -26.62
CA TYR A 130 -13.15 -14.67 -27.87
C TYR A 130 -13.08 -16.20 -27.95
N SER A 131 -14.25 -16.86 -28.00
CA SER A 131 -14.38 -18.32 -28.07
C SER A 131 -14.21 -18.93 -29.47
N ALA A 132 -14.22 -18.10 -30.53
CA ALA A 132 -14.29 -18.56 -31.93
C ALA A 132 -12.92 -18.76 -32.63
N ILE A 133 -11.80 -18.43 -32.00
CA ILE A 133 -10.47 -18.53 -32.61
C ILE A 133 -10.12 -20.02 -32.84
N LYS A 134 -9.87 -20.44 -34.10
CA LYS A 134 -9.56 -21.85 -34.44
C LYS A 134 -8.39 -22.40 -33.63
N LEU A 135 -7.34 -21.59 -33.48
CA LEU A 135 -6.14 -21.92 -32.71
C LEU A 135 -6.45 -22.26 -31.24
N LYS A 136 -7.50 -21.66 -30.65
CA LYS A 136 -7.93 -21.93 -29.26
C LYS A 136 -8.43 -23.36 -29.07
N LYS A 137 -8.94 -24.00 -30.14
CA LYS A 137 -9.44 -25.37 -30.12
C LYS A 137 -8.35 -26.42 -30.36
N GLU A 138 -7.24 -26.02 -30.97
CA GLU A 138 -6.20 -26.94 -31.44
C GLU A 138 -5.01 -27.04 -30.49
N VAL A 139 -4.80 -26.06 -29.60
CA VAL A 139 -3.62 -26.01 -28.72
C VAL A 139 -3.99 -25.57 -27.31
N ASP A 140 -3.32 -26.15 -26.31
CA ASP A 140 -3.36 -25.66 -24.93
C ASP A 140 -2.61 -24.34 -24.80
N TRP A 141 -3.34 -23.24 -24.96
CA TRP A 141 -2.83 -21.88 -24.94
C TRP A 141 -2.50 -21.35 -23.54
N ARG A 142 -2.55 -22.19 -22.50
CA ARG A 142 -2.18 -21.76 -21.15
C ARG A 142 -0.67 -21.53 -21.04
N HIS A 143 -0.29 -20.55 -20.22
CA HIS A 143 1.10 -20.38 -19.81
C HIS A 143 1.57 -21.63 -19.06
N PRO A 144 2.84 -22.07 -19.21
CA PRO A 144 3.41 -23.08 -18.34
C PRO A 144 3.28 -22.70 -16.86
N ASP A 145 3.06 -23.69 -16.00
CA ASP A 145 2.92 -23.47 -14.56
C ASP A 145 4.12 -22.67 -14.00
N GLY A 146 3.82 -21.59 -13.27
CA GLY A 146 4.82 -20.69 -12.69
C GLY A 146 5.46 -19.67 -13.65
N CYS A 147 5.14 -19.69 -14.95
CA CYS A 147 5.65 -18.71 -15.90
C CYS A 147 5.20 -17.28 -15.57
N GLU A 148 3.93 -17.09 -15.18
CA GLU A 148 3.41 -15.77 -14.77
C GLU A 148 4.13 -15.25 -13.51
N ASP A 149 4.45 -16.12 -12.56
CA ASP A 149 5.18 -15.78 -11.34
C ASP A 149 6.61 -15.31 -11.66
N ALA A 150 7.34 -16.04 -12.50
CA ALA A 150 8.69 -15.65 -12.92
C ALA A 150 8.71 -14.35 -13.71
N VAL A 151 7.78 -14.18 -14.66
CA VAL A 151 7.66 -12.92 -15.42
C VAL A 151 7.35 -11.75 -14.50
N SER A 152 6.51 -11.94 -13.48
CA SER A 152 6.19 -10.89 -12.50
C SER A 152 7.41 -10.45 -11.71
N ILE A 153 8.23 -11.41 -11.24
CA ILE A 153 9.51 -11.14 -10.55
C ILE A 153 10.45 -10.35 -11.46
N LEU A 154 10.66 -10.83 -12.69
CA LEU A 154 11.56 -10.21 -13.67
C LEU A 154 11.09 -8.81 -14.08
N ASN A 155 9.78 -8.59 -14.19
CA ASN A 155 9.21 -7.28 -14.45
C ASN A 155 9.51 -6.31 -13.31
N LEU A 156 9.41 -6.75 -12.05
CA LEU A 156 9.74 -5.91 -10.91
C LEU A 156 11.24 -5.56 -10.88
N GLU A 157 12.13 -6.51 -11.18
CA GLU A 157 13.57 -6.24 -11.33
C GLU A 157 13.87 -5.25 -12.46
N ARG A 158 13.17 -5.37 -13.59
CA ARG A 158 13.28 -4.43 -14.72
C ARG A 158 12.83 -3.02 -14.32
N ILE A 159 11.75 -2.89 -13.53
CA ILE A 159 11.26 -1.61 -13.02
C ILE A 159 12.30 -0.97 -12.08
N THR A 160 12.94 -1.76 -11.22
CA THR A 160 13.96 -1.26 -10.28
C THR A 160 15.35 -1.10 -10.89
N GLY A 161 15.59 -1.71 -12.05
CA GLY A 161 16.90 -1.73 -12.72
C GLY A 161 17.99 -2.44 -11.90
N GLU A 162 17.59 -3.30 -10.96
CA GLU A 162 18.48 -4.10 -10.12
C GLU A 162 17.77 -5.36 -9.65
N GLN A 163 18.56 -6.38 -9.30
CA GLN A 163 18.03 -7.60 -8.71
C GLN A 163 17.28 -7.32 -7.41
N LEU A 164 16.25 -8.11 -7.14
CA LEU A 164 15.54 -8.01 -5.87
C LEU A 164 16.50 -8.33 -4.71
N PRO A 165 16.32 -7.73 -3.52
CA PRO A 165 17.09 -8.07 -2.33
C PRO A 165 16.63 -9.42 -1.76
N TYR A 166 16.88 -10.51 -2.49
CA TYR A 166 16.36 -11.85 -2.27
C TYR A 166 16.55 -12.34 -0.82
N GLY A 167 17.76 -12.24 -0.26
CA GLY A 167 18.02 -12.64 1.12
C GLY A 167 17.16 -11.89 2.15
N ALA A 168 16.96 -10.59 1.94
CA ALA A 168 16.09 -9.79 2.80
C ALA A 168 14.62 -10.21 2.66
N LEU A 169 14.12 -10.33 1.42
CA LEU A 169 12.73 -10.72 1.17
C LEU A 169 12.41 -12.12 1.69
N THR A 170 13.32 -13.09 1.50
CA THR A 170 13.20 -14.44 2.08
C THR A 170 13.06 -14.38 3.59
N ARG A 171 13.96 -13.67 4.28
CA ARG A 171 13.94 -13.57 5.74
C ARG A 171 12.65 -12.96 6.25
N LEU A 172 12.19 -11.88 5.61
CA LEU A 172 10.92 -11.25 5.97
C LEU A 172 9.74 -12.21 5.77
N ALA A 173 9.70 -12.97 4.66
CA ALA A 173 8.64 -13.92 4.39
C ALA A 173 8.56 -15.03 5.47
N ILE A 174 9.69 -15.52 5.97
CA ILE A 174 9.75 -16.55 7.02
C ILE A 174 9.72 -15.97 8.45
N GLY A 175 9.66 -14.65 8.61
CA GLY A 175 9.63 -13.96 9.91
C GLY A 175 10.97 -13.88 10.65
N ALA A 176 12.09 -14.00 9.94
CA ALA A 176 13.43 -13.86 10.49
C ALA A 176 13.89 -12.39 10.51
N ASN A 177 14.77 -12.07 11.46
CA ASN A 177 15.40 -10.75 11.53
C ASN A 177 16.41 -10.56 10.38
N LEU A 178 16.41 -9.33 9.85
CA LEU A 178 17.36 -8.89 8.83
C LEU A 178 18.74 -8.57 9.42
N TYR A 179 19.78 -8.98 8.71
CA TYR A 179 21.16 -8.54 8.93
C TYR A 179 21.38 -7.10 8.47
N SER A 180 22.50 -6.50 8.90
CA SER A 180 22.86 -5.12 8.56
C SER A 180 22.94 -4.90 7.03
N GLU A 181 23.58 -5.81 6.30
CA GLU A 181 23.72 -5.71 4.85
C GLU A 181 22.38 -5.91 4.13
N GLU A 182 21.51 -6.80 4.61
CA GLU A 182 20.17 -7.00 4.07
C GLU A 182 19.28 -5.77 4.29
N LYS A 183 19.35 -5.13 5.46
CA LYS A 183 18.66 -3.86 5.74
C LYS A 183 19.10 -2.77 4.78
N LYS A 184 20.41 -2.65 4.51
CA LYS A 184 20.96 -1.68 3.54
C LYS A 184 20.47 -1.98 2.12
N ALA A 185 20.55 -3.25 1.69
CA ALA A 185 20.09 -3.67 0.37
C ALA A 185 18.59 -3.39 0.18
N LEU A 186 17.77 -3.74 1.17
CA LEU A 186 16.32 -3.49 1.15
C LEU A 186 16.01 -2.00 1.14
N ALA A 187 16.69 -1.19 1.96
CA ALA A 187 16.53 0.27 1.96
C ALA A 187 16.94 0.92 0.63
N LYS A 188 17.97 0.39 -0.05
CA LYS A 188 18.39 0.84 -1.37
C LYS A 188 17.34 0.51 -2.43
N TRP A 189 16.88 -0.74 -2.45
CA TRP A 189 15.87 -1.23 -3.39
C TRP A 189 14.53 -0.49 -3.26
N THR A 190 14.03 -0.31 -2.03
CA THR A 190 12.75 0.37 -1.79
C THR A 190 12.70 1.82 -2.27
N LYS A 191 13.86 2.51 -2.36
CA LYS A 191 13.94 3.86 -2.94
C LYS A 191 13.71 3.88 -4.46
N LYS A 192 13.91 2.76 -5.15
CA LYS A 192 13.76 2.63 -6.60
C LYS A 192 12.34 2.27 -7.05
N LEU A 193 11.45 1.92 -6.13
CA LEU A 193 10.08 1.50 -6.42
C LEU A 193 9.13 2.63 -6.89
N ASN A 194 9.64 3.78 -7.34
CA ASN A 194 8.80 4.94 -7.67
C ASN A 194 7.87 4.73 -8.87
N LYS A 195 8.06 3.67 -9.66
CA LYS A 195 7.28 3.36 -10.87
C LYS A 195 6.51 2.04 -10.79
N ALA A 196 6.59 1.32 -9.67
CA ALA A 196 5.89 0.04 -9.53
C ALA A 196 4.41 0.31 -9.19
N ASP A 197 3.51 -0.28 -9.96
CA ASP A 197 2.10 -0.38 -9.59
C ASP A 197 1.88 -1.51 -8.58
N VAL A 198 0.79 -1.43 -7.83
CA VAL A 198 0.46 -2.38 -6.76
C VAL A 198 0.26 -3.80 -7.28
N GLY A 199 -0.30 -3.97 -8.48
CA GLY A 199 -0.56 -5.28 -9.09
C GLY A 199 0.73 -6.02 -9.42
N SER A 200 1.62 -5.37 -10.16
CA SER A 200 2.95 -5.91 -10.50
C SER A 200 3.78 -6.20 -9.24
N PHE A 201 3.74 -5.29 -8.26
CA PHE A 201 4.47 -5.46 -7.00
C PHE A 201 3.95 -6.67 -6.20
N HIS A 202 2.63 -6.80 -6.05
CA HIS A 202 2.02 -7.90 -5.31
C HIS A 202 2.24 -9.25 -6.01
N GLN A 203 2.04 -9.34 -7.33
CA GLN A 203 2.26 -10.57 -8.09
C GLN A 203 3.72 -11.03 -8.03
N ALA A 204 4.68 -10.11 -8.12
CA ALA A 204 6.10 -10.45 -8.00
C ALA A 204 6.45 -11.03 -6.62
N LEU A 205 5.95 -10.42 -5.54
CA LEU A 205 6.19 -10.93 -4.17
C LEU A 205 5.46 -12.26 -3.93
N ARG A 206 4.27 -12.45 -4.49
CA ARG A 206 3.56 -13.73 -4.47
C ARG A 206 4.36 -14.83 -5.18
N GLY A 207 4.85 -14.55 -6.38
CA GLY A 207 5.68 -15.47 -7.14
C GLY A 207 6.95 -15.86 -6.38
N LEU A 208 7.60 -14.88 -5.73
CA LEU A 208 8.78 -15.12 -4.91
C LEU A 208 8.46 -16.09 -3.74
N VAL A 209 7.37 -15.86 -3.02
CA VAL A 209 6.93 -16.74 -1.92
C VAL A 209 6.55 -18.14 -2.41
N ASN A 210 5.90 -18.26 -3.58
CA ASN A 210 5.59 -19.55 -4.19
C ASN A 210 6.87 -20.34 -4.53
N ILE A 211 7.87 -19.68 -5.12
CA ILE A 211 9.15 -20.32 -5.51
C ILE A 211 9.95 -20.76 -4.29
N LEU A 212 9.92 -20.00 -3.20
CA LEU A 212 10.57 -20.35 -1.92
C LEU A 212 10.19 -21.75 -1.44
N SER A 213 8.92 -22.15 -1.61
CA SER A 213 8.39 -23.45 -1.17
C SER A 213 8.68 -23.80 0.30
N ASP A 214 8.96 -22.78 1.14
CA ASP A 214 9.19 -22.94 2.57
C ASP A 214 7.83 -22.89 3.29
N PRO A 215 7.48 -23.90 4.11
CA PRO A 215 6.20 -23.93 4.83
C PRO A 215 6.00 -22.76 5.81
N LYS A 216 7.08 -22.06 6.19
CA LYS A 216 7.03 -20.88 7.05
C LYS A 216 6.87 -19.57 6.27
N ALA A 217 7.09 -19.58 4.96
CA ALA A 217 6.97 -18.39 4.13
C ALA A 217 5.50 -17.99 4.01
N ASP A 218 5.20 -16.74 4.36
CA ASP A 218 3.86 -16.17 4.25
C ASP A 218 3.93 -14.84 3.49
N LEU A 219 3.18 -14.76 2.39
CA LEU A 219 3.08 -13.55 1.59
C LEU A 219 2.54 -12.40 2.42
N ASN A 220 1.54 -12.64 3.26
CA ASN A 220 0.92 -11.56 4.02
C ASN A 220 1.87 -11.00 5.08
N ARG A 221 2.67 -11.87 5.73
CA ARG A 221 3.77 -11.45 6.59
C ARG A 221 4.76 -10.57 5.84
N LEU A 222 5.23 -11.02 4.68
CA LEU A 222 6.19 -10.27 3.87
C LEU A 222 5.65 -8.87 3.54
N LEU A 223 4.42 -8.80 3.02
CA LEU A 223 3.77 -7.53 2.68
C LEU A 223 3.59 -6.64 3.91
N TYR A 224 3.18 -7.21 5.04
CA TYR A 224 3.00 -6.47 6.29
C TYR A 224 4.32 -5.88 6.78
N THR A 225 5.40 -6.66 6.85
CA THR A 225 6.69 -6.15 7.31
C THR A 225 7.29 -5.11 6.35
N LEU A 226 7.13 -5.30 5.04
CA LEU A 226 7.53 -4.29 4.06
C LEU A 226 6.74 -2.99 4.22
N ALA A 227 5.43 -3.06 4.44
CA ALA A 227 4.62 -1.88 4.74
C ALA A 227 5.01 -1.23 6.08
N LYS A 228 5.36 -2.05 7.09
CA LYS A 228 5.86 -1.64 8.41
C LYS A 228 7.10 -0.78 8.31
N ASP A 229 8.13 -1.35 7.73
CA ASP A 229 9.46 -0.78 7.84
C ASP A 229 9.83 0.16 6.68
N HIS A 230 9.07 0.13 5.58
CA HIS A 230 9.40 0.90 4.37
C HIS A 230 8.22 1.72 3.83
N ALA A 231 8.29 3.04 4.01
CA ALA A 231 7.26 4.00 3.59
C ALA A 231 6.91 3.92 2.09
N LYS A 232 7.88 3.60 1.22
CA LYS A 232 7.64 3.43 -0.22
C LYS A 232 6.82 2.18 -0.53
N CYS A 233 7.15 1.04 0.07
CA CYS A 233 6.34 -0.17 -0.03
C CYS A 233 4.93 0.09 0.51
N ARG A 234 4.81 0.76 1.65
CA ARG A 234 3.53 1.19 2.21
C ARG A 234 2.72 2.02 1.22
N SER A 235 3.35 2.99 0.55
CA SER A 235 2.68 3.86 -0.42
C SER A 235 2.21 3.15 -1.70
N ILE A 236 2.82 2.02 -2.06
CA ILE A 236 2.42 1.19 -3.19
C ILE A 236 1.30 0.25 -2.75
N LEU A 237 1.52 -0.44 -1.63
CA LEU A 237 0.59 -1.43 -1.11
C LEU A 237 -0.74 -0.81 -0.71
N LEU A 238 -0.77 0.43 -0.23
CA LEU A 238 -1.99 1.15 0.15
C LEU A 238 -2.68 1.91 -1.00
N GLN A 239 -2.26 1.70 -2.25
CA GLN A 239 -2.96 2.27 -3.39
C GLN A 239 -4.32 1.60 -3.57
N GLU A 240 -5.34 2.42 -3.80
CA GLU A 240 -6.63 1.91 -4.24
C GLU A 240 -6.48 1.31 -5.65
N ASP A 241 -7.22 0.25 -5.95
CA ASP A 241 -7.14 -0.44 -7.23
C ASP A 241 -8.21 0.08 -8.20
N PRO A 242 -7.85 0.82 -9.26
CA PRO A 242 -8.81 1.37 -10.21
C PRO A 242 -9.68 0.31 -10.89
N ALA A 243 -9.17 -0.92 -11.06
CA ALA A 243 -9.93 -2.01 -11.66
C ALA A 243 -11.13 -2.44 -10.80
N HIS A 244 -11.09 -2.13 -9.50
CA HIS A 244 -12.12 -2.48 -8.53
C HIS A 244 -12.88 -1.26 -7.98
N MET A 245 -12.65 -0.06 -8.53
CA MET A 245 -13.34 1.18 -8.17
C MET A 245 -14.73 1.31 -8.81
N GLN A 246 -15.54 0.25 -8.78
CA GLN A 246 -16.91 0.32 -9.26
C GLN A 246 -17.76 1.20 -8.32
N SER A 247 -18.57 2.07 -8.91
CA SER A 247 -19.56 2.87 -8.20
C SER A 247 -20.89 2.13 -8.21
N PHE A 248 -21.56 2.07 -7.07
CA PHE A 248 -22.85 1.40 -6.91
C PHE A 248 -23.95 2.40 -6.55
N LEU A 249 -25.15 2.15 -7.07
CA LEU A 249 -26.37 2.89 -6.76
C LEU A 249 -27.19 2.16 -5.68
N PRO A 250 -28.07 2.88 -4.95
CA PRO A 250 -29.06 2.25 -4.10
C PRO A 250 -29.86 1.18 -4.85
N GLY A 251 -29.98 -0.01 -4.25
CA GLY A 251 -30.66 -1.18 -4.85
C GLY A 251 -29.73 -2.14 -5.60
N ASP A 252 -28.51 -1.71 -5.97
CA ASP A 252 -27.53 -2.60 -6.61
C ASP A 252 -27.16 -3.75 -5.68
N ARG A 253 -26.79 -4.89 -6.27
CA ARG A 253 -26.37 -6.10 -5.55
C ARG A 253 -24.90 -6.39 -5.80
N VAL A 254 -24.17 -6.67 -4.72
CA VAL A 254 -22.79 -7.15 -4.74
C VAL A 254 -22.76 -8.45 -3.97
N ASP A 255 -22.56 -9.55 -4.69
CA ASP A 255 -22.74 -10.90 -4.15
C ASP A 255 -24.12 -11.05 -3.46
N LYS A 256 -24.15 -11.37 -2.16
CA LYS A 256 -25.39 -11.49 -1.37
C LYS A 256 -25.88 -10.17 -0.77
N TYR A 257 -25.12 -9.07 -0.89
CA TYR A 257 -25.40 -7.80 -0.23
C TYR A 257 -26.15 -6.84 -1.16
N THR A 258 -27.14 -6.12 -0.62
CA THR A 258 -27.87 -5.06 -1.34
C THR A 258 -27.47 -3.70 -0.79
N ILE A 259 -27.11 -2.78 -1.68
CA ILE A 259 -26.66 -1.43 -1.36
C ILE A 259 -27.86 -0.57 -0.94
N GLU A 260 -27.82 0.01 0.26
CA GLU A 260 -28.82 0.97 0.73
C GLU A 260 -28.47 2.39 0.28
N LYS A 261 -27.27 2.85 0.62
CA LYS A 261 -26.82 4.21 0.36
C LYS A 261 -25.30 4.33 0.37
N ALA A 262 -24.76 5.20 -0.49
CA ALA A 262 -23.35 5.60 -0.45
C ALA A 262 -23.06 6.57 0.71
N LEU A 263 -22.06 6.25 1.53
CA LEU A 263 -21.47 7.17 2.53
C LEU A 263 -20.35 8.01 1.92
N SER A 264 -19.63 7.43 0.96
CA SER A 264 -18.61 8.09 0.15
C SER A 264 -18.45 7.35 -1.19
N LYS A 265 -17.54 7.81 -2.05
CA LYS A 265 -17.35 7.30 -3.42
C LYS A 265 -17.18 5.76 -3.51
N HIS A 266 -16.63 5.12 -2.47
CA HIS A 266 -16.35 3.68 -2.45
C HIS A 266 -16.74 3.02 -1.11
N VAL A 267 -17.67 3.63 -0.38
CA VAL A 267 -18.14 3.11 0.92
C VAL A 267 -19.65 3.18 0.96
N TYR A 268 -20.28 2.04 1.21
CA TYR A 268 -21.72 1.86 1.10
C TYR A 268 -22.30 1.23 2.35
N THR A 269 -23.49 1.67 2.73
CA THR A 269 -24.36 1.00 3.71
C THR A 269 -25.18 -0.08 3.04
N LEU A 270 -25.56 -1.09 3.81
CA LEU A 270 -26.23 -2.29 3.33
C LEU A 270 -27.64 -2.40 3.90
N VAL A 271 -28.57 -2.84 3.07
CA VAL A 271 -29.97 -3.04 3.48
C VAL A 271 -30.03 -4.11 4.57
N ASN A 272 -30.78 -3.83 5.63
CA ASN A 272 -30.93 -4.68 6.83
C ASN A 272 -29.65 -4.92 7.64
N GLU A 273 -28.56 -4.23 7.32
CA GLU A 273 -27.24 -4.46 7.90
C GLU A 273 -26.60 -3.14 8.36
N PRO A 274 -27.18 -2.45 9.36
CA PRO A 274 -26.85 -1.06 9.68
C PRO A 274 -25.47 -0.88 10.31
N ASP A 275 -24.88 -1.95 10.85
CA ASP A 275 -23.64 -1.94 11.61
C ASP A 275 -22.41 -2.32 10.77
N ILE A 276 -22.61 -2.62 9.49
CA ILE A 276 -21.55 -2.97 8.54
C ILE A 276 -21.62 -2.09 7.29
N ILE A 277 -20.51 -2.04 6.57
CA ILE A 277 -20.36 -1.32 5.32
C ILE A 277 -19.69 -2.21 4.28
N LEU A 278 -20.02 -1.96 3.03
CA LEU A 278 -19.31 -2.49 1.89
C LEU A 278 -18.31 -1.45 1.39
N ARG A 279 -17.06 -1.86 1.22
CA ARG A 279 -15.99 -1.05 0.61
C ARG A 279 -15.52 -1.67 -0.69
N THR A 280 -15.28 -0.83 -1.69
CA THR A 280 -14.73 -1.24 -2.99
C THR A 280 -13.43 -0.51 -3.30
N GLY A 281 -12.70 -0.94 -4.32
CA GLY A 281 -11.42 -0.35 -4.72
C GLY A 281 -10.25 -0.64 -3.78
N ILE A 282 -10.36 -1.65 -2.91
CA ILE A 282 -9.26 -2.05 -2.01
C ILE A 282 -8.43 -3.15 -2.69
N ASN A 283 -7.13 -2.94 -2.86
CA ASN A 283 -6.27 -3.97 -3.44
C ASN A 283 -6.15 -5.19 -2.51
N ALA A 284 -6.10 -6.41 -3.08
CA ALA A 284 -5.90 -7.67 -2.35
C ALA A 284 -4.69 -7.67 -1.40
N ALA A 285 -3.61 -6.95 -1.74
CA ALA A 285 -2.44 -6.76 -0.91
C ALA A 285 -2.77 -6.03 0.41
N ILE A 286 -3.60 -4.99 0.36
CA ILE A 286 -4.07 -4.24 1.56
C ILE A 286 -4.81 -5.20 2.49
N LEU A 287 -5.69 -6.02 1.90
CA LEU A 287 -6.52 -6.97 2.61
C LEU A 287 -5.65 -8.06 3.27
N GLY A 288 -4.67 -8.59 2.55
CA GLY A 288 -3.70 -9.56 3.08
C GLY A 288 -2.88 -9.01 4.25
N ILE A 289 -2.35 -7.79 4.10
CA ILE A 289 -1.62 -7.06 5.16
C ILE A 289 -2.51 -6.89 6.40
N GLN A 290 -3.77 -6.49 6.20
CA GLN A 290 -4.75 -6.26 7.27
C GLN A 290 -5.12 -7.56 7.99
N MET A 291 -5.38 -8.63 7.26
CA MET A 291 -5.69 -9.94 7.83
C MET A 291 -4.51 -10.49 8.63
N HIS A 292 -3.28 -10.33 8.13
CA HIS A 292 -2.10 -10.76 8.86
C HIS A 292 -1.90 -9.93 10.12
N ALA A 293 -1.94 -8.60 10.01
CA ALA A 293 -1.84 -7.71 11.15
C ALA A 293 -2.89 -8.06 12.23
N TRP A 294 -4.13 -8.38 11.83
CA TRP A 294 -5.20 -8.77 12.75
C TRP A 294 -4.92 -10.07 13.49
N LYS A 295 -4.32 -11.05 12.82
CA LYS A 295 -4.01 -12.37 13.40
C LYS A 295 -2.76 -12.38 14.27
N THR A 296 -1.76 -11.56 13.96
CA THR A 296 -0.44 -11.65 14.58
C THR A 296 -0.09 -10.50 15.51
N ASP A 297 -0.80 -9.38 15.45
CA ASP A 297 -0.42 -8.17 16.17
C ASP A 297 -1.55 -7.62 17.06
N ALA A 298 -1.26 -7.43 18.35
CA ALA A 298 -2.16 -6.75 19.30
C ALA A 298 -2.41 -5.27 18.90
N GLU A 299 -1.69 -4.78 17.89
CA GLU A 299 -1.87 -3.50 17.20
C GLU A 299 -3.25 -3.32 16.54
N CYS A 300 -3.94 -4.41 16.18
CA CYS A 300 -5.15 -4.37 15.35
C CYS A 300 -6.49 -4.31 16.10
N ASP A 301 -6.48 -4.40 17.43
CA ASP A 301 -7.68 -4.31 18.29
C ASP A 301 -8.39 -2.94 18.23
N ARG A 302 -7.89 -2.06 17.36
CA ARG A 302 -8.23 -0.65 17.27
C ARG A 302 -8.33 -0.17 15.81
N THR A 303 -8.50 -1.08 14.86
CA THR A 303 -8.97 -0.79 13.49
C THR A 303 -10.40 -1.30 13.34
N ALA A 304 -11.16 -0.78 12.37
CA ALA A 304 -12.48 -1.33 12.07
C ALA A 304 -12.41 -2.82 11.72
N ASP A 305 -13.32 -3.62 12.29
CA ASP A 305 -13.32 -5.07 12.13
C ASP A 305 -13.69 -5.46 10.69
N TRP A 306 -13.08 -6.52 10.17
CA TRP A 306 -13.38 -7.06 8.84
C TRP A 306 -14.14 -8.36 9.00
N TYR A 307 -15.28 -8.47 8.31
CA TYR A 307 -16.14 -9.64 8.37
C TYR A 307 -15.96 -10.53 7.15
N GLU A 308 -15.78 -9.94 5.98
CA GLU A 308 -15.68 -10.67 4.72
C GLU A 308 -14.81 -9.90 3.72
N VAL A 309 -14.07 -10.63 2.89
CA VAL A 309 -13.23 -10.07 1.82
C VAL A 309 -13.35 -10.96 0.59
N ASP A 310 -13.66 -10.38 -0.55
CA ASP A 310 -13.68 -11.09 -1.83
C ASP A 310 -12.27 -11.57 -2.22
N ARG A 311 -12.17 -12.78 -2.78
CA ARG A 311 -10.87 -13.39 -3.15
C ARG A 311 -10.09 -12.55 -4.15
N ASP A 312 -10.79 -11.85 -5.03
CA ASP A 312 -10.21 -11.01 -6.06
C ASP A 312 -10.09 -9.53 -5.61
N GLY A 313 -10.44 -9.22 -4.36
CA GLY A 313 -10.37 -7.86 -3.81
C GLY A 313 -11.44 -6.91 -4.35
N ARG A 314 -12.50 -7.41 -5.01
CA ARG A 314 -13.53 -6.56 -5.61
C ARG A 314 -14.31 -5.77 -4.56
N TYR A 315 -14.60 -6.40 -3.43
CA TYR A 315 -15.26 -5.78 -2.30
C TYR A 315 -14.77 -6.36 -0.97
N ALA A 316 -15.11 -5.66 0.10
CA ALA A 316 -14.95 -6.15 1.45
C ALA A 316 -16.04 -5.61 2.37
N ILE A 317 -16.38 -6.40 3.38
CA ILE A 317 -17.37 -6.10 4.40
C ILE A 317 -16.64 -5.77 5.69
N GLN A 318 -16.89 -4.55 6.16
CA GLN A 318 -16.20 -3.95 7.29
C GLN A 318 -17.21 -3.43 8.31
N GLU A 319 -16.83 -3.38 9.58
CA GLU A 319 -17.54 -2.67 10.63
C GLU A 319 -17.79 -1.21 10.23
N ARG A 320 -19.04 -0.78 10.40
CA ARG A 320 -19.40 0.62 10.25
C ARG A 320 -18.92 1.40 11.46
N LEU A 321 -18.08 2.39 11.21
CA LEU A 321 -17.76 3.42 12.20
C LEU A 321 -18.67 4.64 11.96
N HIS A 322 -19.21 5.22 13.03
CA HIS A 322 -20.34 6.16 12.93
C HIS A 322 -19.94 7.62 13.11
N ARG A 323 -19.10 7.92 14.11
CA ARG A 323 -18.77 9.30 14.49
C ARG A 323 -17.27 9.53 14.40
N CYS A 324 -16.84 10.51 13.61
CA CYS A 324 -15.42 10.90 13.52
C CYS A 324 -15.02 11.79 14.70
N ILE A 325 -13.76 11.69 15.16
CA ILE A 325 -13.22 12.62 16.17
C ILE A 325 -13.21 14.06 15.64
N ALA A 326 -12.81 14.24 14.37
CA ALA A 326 -12.65 15.56 13.78
C ALA A 326 -13.96 16.38 13.75
N ASP A 327 -15.11 15.70 13.81
CA ASP A 327 -16.44 16.31 13.77
C ASP A 327 -17.01 16.57 15.18
N ILE A 328 -16.25 16.30 16.24
CA ILE A 328 -16.69 16.56 17.62
C ILE A 328 -16.65 18.06 17.90
N ASN A 329 -17.82 18.62 18.17
CA ASN A 329 -17.95 19.95 18.75
C ASN A 329 -17.86 19.85 20.28
N TRP A 330 -16.68 20.10 20.83
CA TRP A 330 -16.40 20.03 22.27
C TRP A 330 -17.21 21.11 23.03
N LYS A 331 -17.97 20.70 24.05
CA LYS A 331 -18.75 21.61 24.90
C LYS A 331 -17.96 22.19 26.07
N SER A 332 -16.83 21.58 26.40
CA SER A 332 -15.95 22.01 27.49
C SER A 332 -15.49 23.45 27.24
N ASP A 333 -15.71 24.35 28.19
CA ASP A 333 -15.14 25.68 28.13
C ASP A 333 -13.61 25.60 28.33
N GLY A 334 -12.85 26.54 27.76
CA GLY A 334 -11.38 26.46 27.71
C GLY A 334 -10.65 26.66 29.04
N ILE A 335 -11.36 26.81 30.17
CA ILE A 335 -10.79 27.15 31.48
C ILE A 335 -11.16 26.12 32.56
N SER A 336 -12.32 25.46 32.46
CA SER A 336 -12.87 24.55 33.47
C SER A 336 -12.54 23.07 33.24
N ASN A 337 -13.02 22.22 34.16
CA ASN A 337 -12.95 20.77 34.04
C ASN A 337 -13.74 20.25 32.82
N ILE A 338 -13.38 19.08 32.30
CA ILE A 338 -14.05 18.48 31.15
C ILE A 338 -15.58 18.38 31.37
N HIS A 339 -16.36 18.84 30.39
CA HIS A 339 -17.81 18.75 30.42
C HIS A 339 -18.24 17.27 30.41
N LYS A 340 -19.30 16.92 31.15
CA LYS A 340 -19.77 15.53 31.30
C LYS A 340 -20.04 14.84 29.95
N ASP A 341 -20.62 15.57 28.99
CA ASP A 341 -20.94 15.04 27.66
C ASP A 341 -19.69 14.74 26.80
N ASP A 342 -18.59 15.43 27.06
CA ASP A 342 -17.33 15.26 26.33
C ASP A 342 -16.49 14.11 26.90
N ARG A 343 -16.75 13.72 28.15
CA ARG A 343 -15.90 12.82 28.93
C ARG A 343 -15.74 11.45 28.28
N ASN A 344 -16.80 10.87 27.74
CA ASN A 344 -16.74 9.53 27.12
C ASN A 344 -15.86 9.54 25.86
N SER A 345 -16.04 10.52 24.98
CA SER A 345 -15.23 10.65 23.77
C SER A 345 -13.78 10.95 24.11
N ALA A 346 -13.52 11.89 25.04
CA ALA A 346 -12.17 12.22 25.47
C ALA A 346 -11.48 11.04 26.17
N PHE A 347 -12.21 10.24 26.96
CA PHE A 347 -11.67 9.05 27.60
C PHE A 347 -11.22 8.00 26.58
N ALA A 348 -12.02 7.75 25.54
CA ALA A 348 -11.65 6.82 24.47
C ALA A 348 -10.40 7.30 23.69
N ILE A 349 -10.29 8.60 23.43
CA ILE A 349 -9.12 9.21 22.79
C ILE A 349 -7.88 9.08 23.69
N ALA A 350 -8.02 9.40 24.98
CA ALA A 350 -6.93 9.27 25.95
C ALA A 350 -6.45 7.81 26.07
N GLY A 351 -7.37 6.84 26.08
CA GLY A 351 -7.05 5.42 26.05
C GLY A 351 -6.28 5.01 24.79
N ARG A 352 -6.62 5.59 23.62
CA ARG A 352 -5.88 5.36 22.37
C ARG A 352 -4.46 5.92 22.44
N ILE A 353 -4.29 7.12 22.97
CA ILE A 353 -2.97 7.74 23.16
C ILE A 353 -2.13 6.95 24.18
N ALA A 354 -2.73 6.53 25.29
CA ALA A 354 -2.05 5.71 26.30
C ALA A 354 -1.54 4.39 25.70
N TRP A 355 -2.37 3.77 24.85
CA TRP A 355 -2.00 2.56 24.13
C TRP A 355 -0.84 2.80 23.16
N LEU A 356 -0.88 3.86 22.34
CA LEU A 356 0.23 4.23 21.44
C LEU A 356 1.53 4.41 22.20
N ARG A 357 1.49 5.13 23.34
CA ARG A 357 2.63 5.31 24.23
C ARG A 357 3.17 3.98 24.75
N LYS A 358 2.29 3.12 25.27
CA LYS A 358 2.68 1.81 25.82
C LYS A 358 3.36 0.91 24.77
N GLN A 359 2.90 1.00 23.53
CA GLN A 359 3.46 0.24 22.41
C GLN A 359 4.64 0.97 21.72
N ALA A 360 5.02 2.16 22.19
CA ALA A 360 6.03 3.02 21.55
C ALA A 360 5.73 3.31 20.06
N LEU A 361 4.45 3.46 19.69
CA LEU A 361 4.00 3.68 18.32
C LEU A 361 3.72 5.17 18.03
N SER A 362 4.28 5.66 16.93
CA SER A 362 4.13 7.04 16.47
C SER A 362 2.70 7.33 16.06
N ALA A 363 2.24 8.53 16.44
CA ALA A 363 0.98 9.08 15.95
C ALA A 363 1.12 9.78 14.58
N SER A 364 2.31 9.81 13.97
CA SER A 364 2.52 10.46 12.66
C SER A 364 1.66 9.88 11.53
N CYS A 365 1.26 8.62 11.65
CA CYS A 365 0.36 7.96 10.70
C CYS A 365 -1.13 8.06 11.08
N LEU A 366 -1.45 8.71 12.21
CA LEU A 366 -2.81 8.89 12.70
C LEU A 366 -3.33 10.29 12.38
N ASP A 367 -4.25 10.33 11.42
CA ASP A 367 -5.07 11.52 11.17
C ASP A 367 -6.34 11.41 12.03
N PRO A 368 -6.67 12.41 12.88
CA PRO A 368 -7.95 12.45 13.60
C PRO A 368 -9.18 12.26 12.71
N LYS A 369 -9.11 12.62 11.41
CA LYS A 369 -10.18 12.39 10.43
C LYS A 369 -10.37 10.92 10.06
N LYS A 370 -9.39 10.07 10.34
CA LYS A 370 -9.43 8.62 10.09
C LYS A 370 -9.80 7.82 11.32
N LEU A 371 -10.01 8.49 12.45
CA LEU A 371 -10.38 7.89 13.73
C LEU A 371 -11.86 8.11 14.02
N MET A 372 -12.58 7.02 14.19
CA MET A 372 -14.03 7.02 14.33
C MET A 372 -14.48 6.04 15.43
N PHE A 373 -15.65 6.30 15.98
CA PHE A 373 -16.27 5.47 17.00
C PHE A 373 -17.06 4.32 16.38
N SER A 374 -16.84 3.11 16.89
CA SER A 374 -17.76 1.99 16.66
C SER A 374 -19.09 2.19 17.39
N LYS A 375 -20.06 1.35 17.07
CA LYS A 375 -21.34 1.27 17.80
C LYS A 375 -21.17 1.07 19.30
N ARG A 376 -20.11 0.38 19.72
CA ARG A 376 -19.76 0.14 21.13
C ARG A 376 -19.04 1.30 21.80
N GLY A 377 -18.86 2.43 21.11
CA GLY A 377 -18.12 3.59 21.61
C GLY A 377 -16.61 3.38 21.67
N MET A 378 -16.07 2.36 21.01
CA MET A 378 -14.62 2.15 20.93
C MET A 378 -14.03 3.01 19.81
N LEU A 379 -12.91 3.66 20.09
CA LEU A 379 -12.22 4.45 19.09
C LEU A 379 -11.35 3.56 18.21
N LYS A 380 -11.64 3.55 16.91
CA LYS A 380 -10.99 2.72 15.90
C LYS A 380 -10.50 3.55 14.71
N SER A 381 -9.50 3.04 14.00
CA SER A 381 -8.98 3.62 12.77
C SER A 381 -9.61 2.98 11.53
N THR A 382 -9.91 3.81 10.54
CA THR A 382 -10.37 3.39 9.19
C THR A 382 -9.23 2.91 8.29
N ILE A 383 -7.99 3.17 8.70
CA ILE A 383 -6.76 2.76 8.03
C ILE A 383 -5.91 1.89 8.96
N VAL A 384 -5.04 1.08 8.37
CA VAL A 384 -4.03 0.32 9.12
C VAL A 384 -3.05 1.30 9.73
N ILE A 385 -2.84 1.16 11.03
CA ILE A 385 -1.74 1.84 11.71
C ILE A 385 -0.53 0.95 11.55
N VAL A 386 0.49 1.55 10.98
CA VAL A 386 1.71 0.84 10.70
C VAL A 386 2.82 1.53 11.49
N GLY A 387 3.26 0.84 12.54
CA GLY A 387 4.12 1.39 13.58
C GLY A 387 5.42 2.00 13.09
N SER A 388 5.78 3.14 13.68
CA SER A 388 7.15 3.65 13.77
C SER A 388 7.40 4.09 15.23
N PRO A 389 8.65 4.25 15.69
CA PRO A 389 8.91 4.68 17.06
C PRO A 389 8.25 6.04 17.35
N ALA A 390 7.45 6.12 18.42
CA ALA A 390 6.82 7.37 18.84
C ALA A 390 7.81 8.32 19.50
N SER A 391 7.64 9.63 19.27
CA SER A 391 8.11 10.63 20.22
C SER A 391 6.94 11.16 21.06
N ILE A 392 7.21 11.57 22.30
CA ILE A 392 6.20 12.18 23.17
C ILE A 392 5.61 13.46 22.55
N ALA A 393 6.44 14.27 21.90
CA ALA A 393 6.01 15.47 21.20
C ALA A 393 4.99 15.17 20.08
N GLU A 394 5.14 14.06 19.35
CA GLU A 394 4.15 13.61 18.36
C GLU A 394 2.82 13.23 19.00
N LEU A 395 2.86 12.53 20.14
CA LEU A 395 1.64 12.15 20.86
C LEU A 395 0.92 13.38 21.44
N GLU A 396 1.66 14.37 21.94
CA GLU A 396 1.09 15.65 22.38
C GLU A 396 0.46 16.42 21.23
N ARG A 397 1.15 16.53 20.09
CA ARG A 397 0.61 17.17 18.89
C ARG A 397 -0.69 16.48 18.44
N PHE A 398 -0.68 15.17 18.39
CA PHE A 398 -1.85 14.38 18.02
C PHE A 398 -3.01 14.57 19.02
N ALA A 399 -2.72 14.64 20.33
CA ALA A 399 -3.73 14.96 21.34
C ALA A 399 -4.34 16.36 21.15
N TRP A 400 -3.51 17.34 20.78
CA TRP A 400 -3.95 18.71 20.48
C TRP A 400 -4.85 18.77 19.24
N GLU A 401 -4.50 18.01 18.20
CA GLU A 401 -5.29 17.89 16.99
C GLU A 401 -6.64 17.20 17.27
N CYS A 402 -6.65 16.13 18.07
CA CYS A 402 -7.89 15.47 18.52
C CYS A 402 -8.78 16.38 19.37
N ALA A 403 -8.17 17.24 20.20
CA ALA A 403 -8.90 18.22 21.00
C ALA A 403 -9.47 19.38 20.16
N ASN A 404 -9.16 19.46 18.86
CA ASN A 404 -9.59 20.53 17.96
C ASN A 404 -9.37 21.92 18.57
N LYS A 405 -8.18 22.15 19.13
CA LYS A 405 -7.76 23.37 19.83
C LYS A 405 -8.51 23.69 21.15
N ASN A 406 -9.34 22.79 21.66
CA ASN A 406 -9.98 22.93 22.98
C ASN A 406 -8.97 22.61 24.10
N LEU A 407 -8.61 23.63 24.89
CA LEU A 407 -7.57 23.50 25.91
C LEU A 407 -7.94 22.55 27.05
N SER A 408 -9.20 22.55 27.49
CA SER A 408 -9.66 21.72 28.61
C SER A 408 -9.70 20.25 28.23
N VAL A 409 -10.15 19.95 27.00
CA VAL A 409 -10.09 18.59 26.44
C VAL A 409 -8.63 18.16 26.28
N PHE A 410 -7.76 19.00 25.71
CA PHE A 410 -6.34 18.69 25.57
C PHE A 410 -5.69 18.35 26.93
N ARG A 411 -5.90 19.18 27.95
CA ARG A 411 -5.39 18.94 29.31
C ARG A 411 -5.87 17.61 29.86
N TYR A 412 -7.15 17.29 29.66
CA TYR A 412 -7.71 16.00 30.05
C TYR A 412 -7.01 14.85 29.31
N LEU A 413 -6.82 14.94 27.99
CA LEU A 413 -6.16 13.91 27.19
C LEU A 413 -4.72 13.65 27.65
N ILE A 414 -3.92 14.71 27.84
CA ILE A 414 -2.53 14.60 28.29
C ILE A 414 -2.44 13.95 29.68
N THR A 415 -3.38 14.28 30.57
CA THR A 415 -3.41 13.73 31.93
C THR A 415 -3.89 12.27 31.92
N ALA A 416 -5.03 12.00 31.30
CA ALA A 416 -5.66 10.68 31.31
C ALA A 416 -4.89 9.64 30.48
N SER A 417 -4.15 10.06 29.44
CA SER A 417 -3.28 9.16 28.67
C SER A 417 -1.95 8.84 29.39
N GLY A 418 -1.65 9.58 30.46
CA GLY A 418 -0.40 9.48 31.20
C GLY A 418 0.80 10.14 30.52
N ILE A 419 0.64 10.86 29.40
CA ILE A 419 1.74 11.60 28.75
C ILE A 419 2.47 12.48 29.77
N ARG A 420 1.74 13.16 30.65
CA ARG A 420 2.31 14.04 31.67
C ARG A 420 3.29 13.36 32.65
N GLN A 421 3.20 12.04 32.79
CA GLN A 421 4.09 11.26 33.65
C GLN A 421 5.46 11.02 33.00
N ASP A 422 5.58 11.27 31.69
CA ASP A 422 6.84 11.15 30.98
C ASP A 422 7.90 12.08 31.61
N PRO A 423 9.16 11.61 31.80
CA PRO A 423 10.19 12.42 32.41
C PRO A 423 10.45 13.75 31.67
N SER A 424 10.30 13.77 30.34
CA SER A 424 10.47 14.98 29.54
C SER A 424 9.38 16.02 29.82
N CYS A 425 8.11 15.60 29.92
CA CYS A 425 7.01 16.52 30.27
C CYS A 425 7.18 17.08 31.70
N ARG A 426 7.55 16.23 32.67
CA ARG A 426 7.82 16.68 34.05
C ARG A 426 8.96 17.68 34.13
N PHE A 427 10.00 17.49 33.32
CA PHE A 427 11.10 18.45 33.18
C PHE A 427 10.59 19.80 32.68
N PHE A 428 9.81 19.84 31.59
CA PHE A 428 9.28 21.10 31.05
C PHE A 428 8.30 21.79 31.99
N ASP A 429 7.40 21.05 32.66
CA ASP A 429 6.47 21.61 33.64
C ASP A 429 7.23 22.30 34.78
N ALA A 430 8.19 21.61 35.40
CA ALA A 430 8.98 22.14 36.49
C ALA A 430 9.87 23.32 36.06
N LEU A 431 10.42 23.25 34.84
CA LEU A 431 11.22 24.32 34.26
C LEU A 431 10.37 25.58 33.98
N PHE A 432 9.15 25.39 33.47
CA PHE A 432 8.20 26.47 33.21
C PHE A 432 7.74 27.14 34.51
N GLU A 433 7.37 26.36 35.52
CA GLU A 433 7.00 26.87 36.85
C GLU A 433 8.14 27.68 37.46
N ARG A 434 9.37 27.16 37.43
CA ARG A 434 10.55 27.86 37.93
C ARG A 434 10.83 29.15 37.16
N ALA A 435 10.66 29.14 35.84
CA ALA A 435 10.83 30.34 35.01
C ALA A 435 9.74 31.40 35.22
N LEU A 436 8.55 31.00 35.69
CA LEU A 436 7.48 31.93 36.06
C LEU A 436 7.72 32.53 37.45
N THR A 437 8.10 31.70 38.42
CA THR A 437 8.17 32.07 39.84
C THR A 437 9.49 32.71 40.23
N SER A 438 10.62 32.26 39.67
CA SER A 438 11.95 32.77 39.99
C SER A 438 12.45 33.76 38.93
N ASP A 439 13.14 34.80 39.39
CA ASP A 439 13.90 35.72 38.54
C ASP A 439 15.38 35.33 38.41
N GLU A 440 15.82 34.28 39.12
CA GLU A 440 17.18 33.74 39.04
C GLU A 440 17.45 33.12 37.67
N GLU A 441 18.73 33.11 37.27
CA GLU A 441 19.18 32.36 36.10
C GLU A 441 18.94 30.86 36.32
N ILE A 442 18.46 30.17 35.28
CA ILE A 442 18.15 28.73 35.38
C ILE A 442 19.13 28.04 34.47
N ASP A 443 20.05 27.28 35.06
CA ASP A 443 20.90 26.34 34.32
C ASP A 443 20.03 25.16 33.88
N VAL A 444 19.64 25.17 32.61
CA VAL A 444 18.75 24.16 32.03
C VAL A 444 19.47 22.81 31.88
N ASP A 445 20.78 22.82 31.66
CA ASP A 445 21.60 21.61 31.51
C ASP A 445 21.67 20.88 32.85
N GLU A 446 22.01 21.59 33.92
CA GLU A 446 22.02 21.04 35.28
C GLU A 446 20.61 20.56 35.68
N PHE A 447 19.59 21.38 35.41
CA PHE A 447 18.20 21.06 35.77
C PHE A 447 17.70 19.78 35.07
N GLY A 448 18.01 19.59 33.79
CA GLY A 448 17.61 18.41 33.02
C GLY A 448 18.36 17.13 33.42
N SER A 449 19.60 17.27 33.91
CA SER A 449 20.44 16.15 34.34
C SER A 449 20.00 15.49 35.66
N ARG A 450 19.13 16.17 36.44
CA ARG A 450 18.65 15.67 37.74
C ARG A 450 17.94 14.32 37.57
N THR A 451 18.20 13.40 38.50
CA THR A 451 17.78 11.99 38.46
C THR A 451 16.28 11.79 38.26
N ILE A 452 15.46 12.73 38.76
CA ILE A 452 14.00 12.72 38.64
C ILE A 452 13.49 12.99 37.21
N TYR A 453 14.29 13.64 36.38
CA TYR A 453 13.96 14.00 35.00
C TYR A 453 14.76 13.18 33.98
N GLY A 454 16.05 12.94 34.24
CA GLY A 454 16.89 12.06 33.42
C GLY A 454 16.94 12.42 31.93
N VAL A 455 16.77 13.71 31.59
CA VAL A 455 16.69 14.17 30.20
C VAL A 455 18.10 14.30 29.63
N LYS A 456 18.50 13.33 28.81
CA LYS A 456 19.81 13.28 28.12
C LYS A 456 19.84 13.87 26.71
N PRO A 457 18.75 13.87 25.90
CA PRO A 457 18.81 14.40 24.55
C PRO A 457 19.07 15.91 24.52
N ALA A 458 20.16 16.34 23.85
CA ALA A 458 20.54 17.75 23.72
C ALA A 458 19.42 18.62 23.11
N SER A 459 18.64 18.05 22.18
CA SER A 459 17.50 18.73 21.55
C SER A 459 16.40 19.14 22.54
N LEU A 460 16.17 18.35 23.60
CA LEU A 460 15.19 18.67 24.64
C LEU A 460 15.71 19.75 25.59
N ILE A 461 17.00 19.73 25.90
CA ILE A 461 17.65 20.77 26.71
C ILE A 461 17.62 22.12 25.98
N ASP A 462 17.96 22.14 24.69
CA ASP A 462 17.88 23.35 23.87
C ASP A 462 16.45 23.91 23.76
N ALA A 463 15.46 23.02 23.64
CA ALA A 463 14.06 23.41 23.68
C ALA A 463 13.68 24.03 25.04
N GLY A 464 14.20 23.49 26.14
CA GLY A 464 14.05 24.03 27.49
C GLY A 464 14.60 25.45 27.62
N LYS A 465 15.82 25.69 27.12
CA LYS A 465 16.46 27.02 27.10
C LYS A 465 15.59 28.05 26.36
N LYS A 466 15.12 27.70 25.16
CA LYS A 466 14.23 28.57 24.36
C LYS A 466 12.91 28.87 25.07
N MET A 467 12.34 27.89 25.78
CA MET A 467 11.12 28.08 26.56
C MET A 467 11.34 29.08 27.70
N VAL A 468 12.38 28.91 28.51
CA VAL A 468 12.71 29.82 29.63
C VAL A 468 12.90 31.25 29.13
N GLU A 469 13.66 31.43 28.04
CA GLU A 469 13.87 32.73 27.41
C GLU A 469 12.54 33.38 26.99
N LYS A 470 11.65 32.61 26.35
CA LYS A 470 10.34 33.09 25.90
C LYS A 470 9.42 33.46 27.06
N VAL A 471 9.43 32.69 28.15
CA VAL A 471 8.68 32.97 29.37
C VAL A 471 9.17 34.27 30.00
N ARG A 472 10.48 34.43 30.18
CA ARG A 472 11.09 35.65 30.74
C ARG A 472 10.79 36.88 29.89
N ARG A 473 10.90 36.78 28.56
CA ARG A 473 10.52 37.86 27.63
C ARG A 473 9.07 38.28 27.82
N ARG A 474 8.15 37.32 27.97
CA ARG A 474 6.72 37.60 28.22
C ARG A 474 6.49 38.21 29.61
N LYS A 475 7.17 37.73 30.65
CA LYS A 475 7.11 38.28 32.01
C LYS A 475 7.54 39.75 32.00
N LYS A 476 8.70 40.05 31.40
CA LYS A 476 9.22 41.43 31.24
C LYS A 476 8.26 42.33 30.47
N LYS A 477 7.69 41.84 29.36
CA LYS A 477 6.70 42.59 28.56
C LYS A 477 5.45 42.91 29.38
N ARG A 478 4.91 41.93 30.12
CA ARG A 478 3.73 42.11 30.98
C ARG A 478 4.00 43.08 32.13
N SER A 479 5.17 42.98 32.78
CA SER A 479 5.58 43.94 33.81
C SER A 479 5.67 45.36 33.26
N HIS A 480 6.27 45.57 32.09
CA HIS A 480 6.30 46.88 31.43
C HIS A 480 4.88 47.40 31.07
N GLU A 481 3.98 46.54 30.61
CA GLU A 481 2.58 46.91 30.35
C GLU A 481 1.84 47.31 31.62
N LEU A 482 2.02 46.58 32.72
CA LEU A 482 1.45 46.90 34.03
C LEU A 482 2.00 48.22 34.59
N ILE A 483 3.31 48.46 34.47
CA ILE A 483 3.95 49.73 34.85
C ILE A 483 3.40 50.88 34.01
N ARG A 484 3.23 50.70 32.69
CA ARG A 484 2.62 51.72 31.82
C ARG A 484 1.16 51.99 32.20
N GLN A 485 0.38 50.98 32.54
CA GLN A 485 -1.00 51.14 32.99
C GLN A 485 -1.06 51.86 34.36
N ALA A 486 -0.16 51.52 35.29
CA ALA A 486 -0.06 52.19 36.58
C ALA A 486 0.37 53.66 36.43
N HIS A 487 1.33 53.95 35.54
CA HIS A 487 1.78 55.31 35.26
C HIS A 487 0.67 56.15 34.58
N LYS A 488 -0.09 55.56 33.64
CA LYS A 488 -1.28 56.21 33.07
C LYS A 488 -2.36 56.50 34.12
N LYS A 489 -2.60 55.57 35.05
CA LYS A 489 -3.54 55.77 36.17
C LYS A 489 -3.04 56.84 37.14
N SER A 490 -1.75 56.87 37.46
CA SER A 490 -1.13 57.88 38.31
C SER A 490 -1.25 59.28 37.69
N LEU A 491 -0.90 59.43 36.42
CA LEU A 491 -1.04 60.70 35.69
C LEU A 491 -2.51 61.14 35.63
N ALA A 492 -3.45 60.21 35.40
CA ALA A 492 -4.88 60.52 35.42
C ALA A 492 -5.38 60.99 36.79
N MET A 493 -4.80 60.54 37.91
CA MET A 493 -5.14 61.04 39.25
C MET A 493 -4.50 62.39 39.56
N THR A 494 -3.29 62.68 39.04
CA THR A 494 -2.62 63.98 39.24
C THR A 494 -3.29 65.13 38.49
N PHE A 495 -4.11 64.85 37.47
CA PHE A 495 -4.93 65.85 36.76
C PHE A 495 -6.32 66.09 37.38
N ILE A 496 -6.68 65.38 38.47
CA ILE A 496 -7.97 65.50 39.18
C ILE A 496 -7.80 66.21 40.55
N VAL A 497 -6.58 66.60 40.91
CA VAL A 497 -6.26 67.51 42.03
C VAL A 497 -5.84 68.84 41.42
#